data_AF-A0A969IGB1-F1
#
_entry.id   AF-A0A969IGB1-F1
#
_cell.length_a   1.000
_cell.length_b   1.000
_cell.length_c   1.000
_cell.angle_alpha   90.00
_cell.angle_beta   90.00
_cell.angle_gamma   90.00
#
_symmetry.space_group_name_H-M   'P 1'
#
loop_
_entity.id
_entity.type
_entity.pdbx_description
1 polymer ?
#
loop_
_entity_poly.entity_id
_entity_poly.type
_entity_poly.pdbx_seq_one_letter_code
_entity_poly.pdbx_strand_id
1 'polypeptide(L)'
;MKLIENTDYLKLLLLYKGTGDAAQFEEELKKGGSNTLSNATTGYGLGMFHLVKGNKSKAKEIFDVIINGNQWSSFGFIAAQEELKRRSY
;
A
#
# COMPACT_ATOMS: atom_id res chain seq x y z
N MET A 1 10.58 24.06 -4.58
CA MET A 1 11.52 23.14 -3.88
C MET A 1 11.36 21.76 -4.49
N LYS A 2 12.45 21.12 -4.96
CA LYS A 2 12.40 19.77 -5.57
C LYS A 2 12.60 18.74 -4.46
N LEU A 3 11.69 17.78 -4.34
CA LEU A 3 11.85 16.66 -3.40
C LEU A 3 12.92 15.70 -3.97
N ILE A 4 13.92 15.37 -3.16
CA ILE A 4 15.06 14.52 -3.58
C ILE A 4 14.91 13.08 -3.03
N GLU A 5 14.23 12.91 -1.90
CA GLU A 5 14.04 11.62 -1.21
C GLU A 5 12.59 11.48 -0.71
N ASN A 6 12.19 10.28 -0.25
CA ASN A 6 10.88 10.03 0.37
C ASN A 6 9.67 10.34 -0.53
N THR A 7 9.83 10.25 -1.84
CA THR A 7 8.75 10.43 -2.82
C THR A 7 7.55 9.53 -2.54
N ASP A 8 7.80 8.34 -2.02
CA ASP A 8 6.80 7.35 -1.64
C ASP A 8 5.87 7.85 -0.54
N TYR A 9 6.43 8.50 0.49
CA TYR A 9 5.66 9.08 1.57
C TYR A 9 4.88 10.32 1.09
N LEU A 10 5.46 11.13 0.20
CA LEU A 10 4.73 12.24 -0.41
C LEU A 10 3.51 11.73 -1.19
N LYS A 11 3.63 10.64 -1.97
CA LYS A 11 2.50 10.03 -2.68
C LYS A 11 1.38 9.63 -1.72
N LEU A 12 1.70 8.96 -0.61
CA LEU A 12 0.72 8.60 0.42
C LEU A 12 0.06 9.84 1.05
N LEU A 13 0.83 10.87 1.39
CA LEU A 13 0.27 12.10 1.96
C LEU A 13 -0.71 12.78 1.01
N LEU A 14 -0.39 12.86 -0.28
CA LEU A 14 -1.28 13.43 -1.29
C LEU A 14 -2.55 12.59 -1.47
N LEU A 15 -2.43 11.26 -1.44
CA LEU A 15 -3.57 10.34 -1.47
C LEU A 15 -4.52 10.60 -0.29
N TYR A 16 -3.99 10.62 0.94
CA TYR A 16 -4.80 10.84 2.14
C TYR A 16 -5.37 12.27 2.22
N LYS A 17 -4.69 13.26 1.63
CA LYS A 17 -5.20 14.62 1.45
C LYS A 17 -6.38 14.68 0.46
N GLY A 18 -6.57 13.65 -0.38
CA GLY A 18 -7.60 13.60 -1.42
C GLY A 18 -7.20 14.25 -2.74
N THR A 19 -5.92 14.62 -2.90
CA THR A 19 -5.37 15.19 -4.14
C THR A 19 -4.53 14.19 -4.95
N GLY A 20 -4.30 13.00 -4.40
CA GLY A 20 -3.62 11.90 -5.07
C GLY A 20 -4.60 10.98 -5.78
N ASP A 21 -4.14 10.34 -6.85
CA ASP A 21 -4.93 9.39 -7.63
C ASP A 21 -4.74 7.96 -7.09
N ALA A 22 -5.77 7.45 -6.41
CA ALA A 22 -5.77 6.10 -5.87
C ALA A 22 -5.71 5.04 -6.97
N ALA A 23 -6.41 5.25 -8.09
CA ALA A 23 -6.49 4.27 -9.17
C ALA A 23 -5.14 4.14 -9.89
N GLN A 24 -4.47 5.27 -10.16
CA GLN A 24 -3.11 5.25 -10.69
C GLN A 24 -2.15 4.54 -9.72
N PHE A 25 -2.25 4.80 -8.41
CA PHE A 25 -1.38 4.18 -7.42
C PHE A 25 -1.58 2.66 -7.36
N GLU A 26 -2.83 2.19 -7.43
CA GLU A 26 -3.14 0.77 -7.53
C GLU A 26 -2.55 0.12 -8.78
N GLU A 27 -2.62 0.81 -9.92
CA GLU A 27 -2.05 0.32 -11.17
C GLU A 27 -0.52 0.23 -11.11
N GLU A 28 0.14 1.25 -10.54
CA GLU A 28 1.58 1.23 -10.28
C GLU A 28 1.98 0.06 -9.39
N LEU A 29 1.24 -0.18 -8.30
CA LEU A 29 1.48 -1.29 -7.39
C LEU A 29 1.30 -2.65 -8.08
N LYS A 30 0.25 -2.80 -8.90
CA LYS A 30 0.00 -4.04 -9.67
C LYS A 30 1.06 -4.31 -10.72
N LYS A 31 1.52 -3.28 -11.45
CA LYS A 31 2.55 -3.41 -12.48
C LYS A 31 3.94 -3.69 -11.89
N GLY A 32 4.29 -3.02 -10.81
CA GLY A 32 5.58 -3.18 -10.14
C GLY A 32 5.66 -4.43 -9.26
N GLY A 33 4.52 -4.98 -8.85
CA GLY A 33 4.44 -6.02 -7.83
C GLY A 33 4.96 -5.55 -6.47
N SER A 34 4.93 -6.42 -5.48
CA SER A 34 5.36 -6.15 -4.09
C SER A 34 6.80 -6.58 -3.81
N ASN A 35 7.64 -6.62 -4.86
CA ASN A 35 9.00 -7.14 -4.80
C ASN A 35 10.06 -6.11 -4.38
N THR A 36 9.66 -4.87 -4.08
CA THR A 36 10.55 -3.81 -3.59
C THR A 36 10.08 -3.33 -2.22
N LEU A 37 11.04 -2.92 -1.37
CA LEU A 37 10.75 -2.37 -0.05
C LEU A 37 9.80 -1.16 -0.12
N SER A 38 9.99 -0.32 -1.14
CA SER A 38 9.13 0.83 -1.47
C SER A 38 7.69 0.39 -1.74
N ASN A 39 7.50 -0.64 -2.56
CA ASN A 39 6.16 -1.15 -2.92
C ASN A 39 5.47 -1.82 -1.72
N ALA A 40 6.21 -2.51 -0.85
CA ALA A 40 5.62 -3.06 0.38
C ALA A 40 5.13 -1.96 1.33
N THR A 41 5.92 -0.89 1.50
CA THR A 41 5.60 0.24 2.37
C THR A 41 4.42 1.05 1.82
N THR A 42 4.48 1.43 0.55
CA THR A 42 3.43 2.22 -0.11
C THR A 42 2.16 1.41 -0.32
N GLY A 43 2.28 0.13 -0.69
CA GLY A 43 1.14 -0.78 -0.79
C GLY A 43 0.38 -0.89 0.52
N TYR A 44 1.08 -1.01 1.66
CA TYR A 44 0.40 -1.08 2.95
C TYR A 44 -0.38 0.21 3.24
N GLY A 45 0.23 1.37 2.99
CA GLY A 45 -0.44 2.66 3.12
C GLY A 45 -1.68 2.79 2.22
N LEU A 46 -1.61 2.28 0.99
CA LEU A 46 -2.75 2.25 0.06
C LEU A 46 -3.87 1.31 0.53
N GLY A 47 -3.52 0.13 1.07
CA GLY A 47 -4.50 -0.78 1.66
C GLY A 47 -5.20 -0.16 2.86
N MET A 48 -4.46 0.51 3.73
CA MET A 48 -5.00 1.27 4.87
C MET A 48 -5.90 2.43 4.43
N PHE A 49 -5.57 3.10 3.33
CA PHE A 49 -6.41 4.17 2.78
C PHE A 49 -7.81 3.63 2.43
N HIS A 50 -7.87 2.52 1.70
CA HIS A 50 -9.14 1.87 1.37
C HIS A 50 -9.90 1.39 2.59
N LEU A 51 -9.18 0.86 3.58
CA LEU A 51 -9.77 0.40 4.82
C LEU A 51 -10.42 1.56 5.61
N VAL A 52 -9.73 2.70 5.74
CA VAL A 52 -10.26 3.91 6.40
C VAL A 52 -11.48 4.45 5.66
N LYS A 53 -11.53 4.30 4.33
CA LYS A 53 -12.70 4.63 3.50
C LYS A 53 -13.82 3.58 3.55
N GLY A 54 -13.66 2.49 4.30
CA GLY A 54 -14.64 1.41 4.43
C GLY A 54 -14.61 0.39 3.29
N ASN A 55 -13.72 0.53 2.31
CA ASN A 55 -13.60 -0.39 1.19
C ASN A 55 -12.74 -1.60 1.55
N LYS A 56 -13.30 -2.49 2.38
CA LYS A 56 -12.59 -3.67 2.92
C LYS A 56 -12.13 -4.63 1.83
N SER A 57 -12.97 -4.89 0.82
CA SER A 57 -12.63 -5.78 -0.29
C SER A 57 -11.36 -5.32 -1.01
N LYS A 58 -11.26 -4.02 -1.25
CA LYS A 58 -10.10 -3.44 -1.92
C LYS A 58 -8.84 -3.46 -1.05
N ALA A 59 -8.99 -3.15 0.23
CA ALA A 59 -7.90 -3.26 1.19
C ALA A 59 -7.33 -4.68 1.23
N LYS A 60 -8.21 -5.71 1.23
CA LYS A 60 -7.80 -7.11 1.18
C LYS A 60 -6.99 -7.42 -0.08
N GLU A 61 -7.49 -7.04 -1.25
CA GLU A 61 -6.80 -7.26 -2.54
C GLU A 61 -5.37 -6.70 -2.50
N ILE A 62 -5.21 -5.48 -1.97
CA ILE A 62 -3.90 -4.84 -1.87
C ILE A 62 -2.99 -5.56 -0.87
N PHE A 63 -3.50 -5.94 0.31
CA PHE A 63 -2.70 -6.69 1.27
C PHE A 63 -2.28 -8.07 0.74
N ASP A 64 -3.16 -8.76 0.00
CA ASP A 64 -2.83 -10.01 -0.68
C ASP A 64 -1.72 -9.81 -1.70
N VAL A 65 -1.73 -8.72 -2.49
CA VAL A 65 -0.61 -8.39 -3.39
C VAL A 65 0.69 -8.26 -2.58
N ILE A 66 0.68 -7.55 -1.45
CA ILE A 66 1.88 -7.33 -0.64
C ILE A 66 2.46 -8.65 -0.12
N ILE A 67 1.63 -9.51 0.49
CA ILE A 67 2.11 -10.75 1.12
C ILE A 67 2.57 -11.80 0.11
N ASN A 68 2.14 -11.68 -1.16
CA ASN A 68 2.63 -12.51 -2.25
C ASN A 68 3.97 -12.03 -2.83
N GLY A 69 4.51 -10.90 -2.35
CA GLY A 69 5.84 -10.41 -2.72
C GLY A 69 6.97 -11.06 -1.93
N ASN A 70 8.22 -10.73 -2.29
CA ASN A 70 9.42 -11.29 -1.64
C ASN A 70 9.99 -10.44 -0.49
N GLN A 71 9.32 -9.35 -0.11
CA GLN A 71 9.79 -8.38 0.89
C GLN A 71 9.37 -8.74 2.33
N TRP A 72 9.51 -10.01 2.70
CA TRP A 72 9.00 -10.59 3.95
C TRP A 72 9.51 -9.90 5.23
N SER A 73 10.69 -9.29 5.18
CA SER A 73 11.30 -8.58 6.32
C SER A 73 10.88 -7.11 6.43
N SER A 74 10.14 -6.58 5.45
CA SER A 74 9.69 -5.19 5.48
C SER A 74 8.53 -4.98 6.46
N PHE A 75 8.48 -3.82 7.09
CA PHE A 75 7.35 -3.47 7.97
C PHE A 75 6.02 -3.45 7.23
N GLY A 76 6.00 -3.01 5.97
CA GLY A 76 4.79 -3.01 5.13
C GLY A 76 4.25 -4.43 4.91
N PHE A 77 5.13 -5.41 4.67
CA PHE A 77 4.75 -6.80 4.54
C PHE A 77 4.20 -7.38 5.84
N ILE A 78 4.92 -7.20 6.95
CA ILE A 78 4.51 -7.72 8.26
C ILE A 78 3.15 -7.13 8.66
N ALA A 79 2.97 -5.81 8.48
CA ALA A 79 1.71 -5.16 8.81
C ALA A 79 0.56 -5.63 7.93
N ALA A 80 0.77 -5.80 6.62
CA ALA A 80 -0.24 -6.36 5.70
C ALA A 80 -0.65 -7.78 6.09
N GLN A 81 0.33 -8.63 6.47
CA GLN A 81 0.07 -9.98 6.94
C GLN A 81 -0.78 -9.98 8.23
N GLU A 82 -0.45 -9.12 9.19
CA GLU A 82 -1.21 -9.01 10.44
C GLU A 82 -2.61 -8.44 10.23
N GLU A 83 -2.79 -7.48 9.32
CA GLU A 83 -4.12 -6.98 8.95
C GLU A 83 -5.00 -8.09 8.32
N LEU A 84 -4.43 -8.92 7.45
CA LEU A 84 -5.12 -10.08 6.87
C LEU A 84 -5.51 -11.12 7.94
N LYS A 85 -4.66 -11.37 8.94
CA LYS A 85 -4.99 -12.31 10.04
C LYS A 85 -6.08 -11.77 10.97
N ARG A 86 -6.05 -10.46 11.28
CA ARG A 86 -6.98 -9.83 12.23
C ARG A 86 -8.40 -9.70 11.67
N ARG A 87 -8.54 -9.67 10.35
CA ARG A 87 -9.81 -9.38 9.70
C ARG A 87 -10.34 -10.63 9.02
N SER A 88 -11.52 -11.07 9.45
CA SER A 88 -12.33 -12.04 8.71
C SER A 88 -12.95 -11.34 7.49
N TYR A 89 -12.14 -11.13 6.46
CA TYR A 89 -12.61 -10.62 5.18
C TYR A 89 -13.62 -11.56 4.52
#